data_AF-A0A7X3RGC5-F1
#
_entry.id   AF-A0A7X3RGC5-F1
#
_cell.length_a   1.000
_cell.length_b   1.000
_cell.length_c   1.000
_cell.angle_alpha   90.00
_cell.angle_beta   90.00
_cell.angle_gamma   90.00
#
_symmetry.space_group_name_H-M   'P 1'
#
loop_
_entity.id
_entity.type
_entity.pdbx_description
1 polymer ?
#
loop_
_entity_poly.entity_id
_entity_poly.type
_entity_poly.pdbx_seq_one_letter_code
_entity_poly.pdbx_strand_id
1 'polypeptide(L)' 'MAKGLGTYDVSTRPHQDCCSLFVPKHPATRASLAELEDAESGLDVNVLVEDALNNLEKVVVNEKNTAHSTQFPR' A
#
# COMPACT_ATOMS: atom_id res chain seq x y z
N MET A 1 3.25 -13.20 -17.61
CA MET A 1 1.82 -12.96 -17.29
C MET A 1 1.43 -11.49 -17.44
N ALA A 2 2.04 -10.55 -16.70
CA ALA A 2 1.68 -9.11 -16.75
C ALA A 2 1.70 -8.46 -18.16
N LYS A 3 2.61 -8.89 -19.03
CA LYS A 3 2.68 -8.42 -20.43
C LYS A 3 1.42 -8.77 -21.25
N GLY A 4 0.83 -9.95 -21.01
CA GLY A 4 -0.38 -10.38 -21.71
C GLY A 4 -1.65 -9.67 -21.25
N LEU A 5 -1.61 -9.03 -20.09
CA LEU A 5 -2.72 -8.24 -19.52
C LEU A 5 -2.52 -6.73 -19.72
N GLY A 6 -1.43 -6.31 -20.38
CA GLY A 6 -1.13 -4.90 -20.63
C GLY A 6 -0.75 -4.07 -19.39
N THR A 7 -0.54 -4.69 -18.22
CA THR A 7 -0.24 -3.95 -16.97
C THR A 7 1.24 -3.77 -16.70
N TYR A 8 2.10 -4.47 -17.45
CA TYR A 8 3.54 -4.49 -17.23
C TYR A 8 4.15 -3.07 -17.19
N ASP A 9 3.86 -2.24 -18.20
CA ASP A 9 4.46 -0.91 -18.33
C ASP A 9 4.04 0.03 -17.19
N VAL A 10 2.85 -0.17 -16.62
CA VAL A 10 2.34 0.61 -15.48
C VAL A 10 3.01 0.17 -14.18
N SER A 11 3.12 -1.15 -13.96
CA SER A 11 3.65 -1.74 -12.73
C SER A 11 5.17 -1.62 -12.59
N THR A 12 5.93 -1.50 -13.69
CA THR A 12 7.40 -1.37 -13.63
C THR A 12 7.89 0.08 -13.55
N ARG A 13 6.99 1.07 -13.40
CA ARG A 13 7.39 2.47 -13.32
C ARG A 13 8.15 2.72 -12.01
N PRO A 14 9.26 3.50 -12.04
CA PRO A 14 10.01 3.83 -10.84
C PRO A 14 9.20 4.81 -10.00
N HIS A 15 8.57 4.27 -8.96
CA HIS A 15 7.89 5.04 -7.92
C HIS A 15 8.68 4.89 -6.61
N GLN A 16 8.57 5.87 -5.71
CA GLN A 16 8.99 5.64 -4.33
C GLN A 16 7.98 4.67 -3.72
N ASP A 17 8.29 3.38 -3.87
CA ASP A 17 7.48 2.34 -3.28
C ASP A 17 7.58 2.46 -1.76
N CYS A 18 6.45 2.27 -1.07
CA CYS A 18 6.39 2.26 0.39
C CYS A 18 7.45 1.33 1.00
N CYS A 19 7.82 0.27 0.29
CA CYS A 19 8.90 -0.65 0.64
C CYS A 19 10.24 0.06 0.83
N SER A 20 10.65 1.00 -0.02
CA SER A 20 11.94 1.69 0.14
C SER A 20 11.98 2.65 1.33
N LEU A 21 10.81 3.13 1.77
CA LEU A 21 10.70 4.05 2.91
C LEU A 21 10.54 3.31 4.24
N PHE A 22 9.77 2.22 4.26
CA PHE A 22 9.39 1.53 5.49
C PHE A 22 10.12 0.20 5.71
N VAL A 23 10.91 -0.30 4.74
CA VAL A 23 11.66 -1.53 4.96
C VAL A 23 12.80 -1.29 5.96
N PRO A 24 12.85 -2.05 7.07
CA PRO A 24 14.00 -2.02 7.95
C PRO A 24 15.22 -2.62 7.25
N LYS A 25 16.43 -2.19 7.63
CA LYS A 25 17.70 -2.71 7.06
C LYS A 25 17.83 -4.24 7.12
N HIS A 26 17.23 -4.85 8.14
CA HIS A 26 17.25 -6.29 8.37
C HIS A 26 15.81 -6.80 8.57
N PRO A 27 15.09 -7.13 7.48
CA PRO A 27 13.74 -7.66 7.59
C PRO A 27 13.77 -9.09 8.16
N ALA A 28 12.91 -9.34 9.14
CA ALA A 28 12.73 -10.68 9.69
C ALA A 28 11.97 -11.55 8.67
N THR A 29 12.63 -12.55 8.10
CA THR A 29 12.02 -13.48 7.13
C THR A 29 11.25 -14.62 7.78
N ARG A 30 11.40 -14.80 9.10
CA ARG A 30 10.75 -15.84 9.90
C ARG A 30 10.45 -15.33 11.33
N ALA A 31 9.52 -14.38 11.44
CA ALA A 31 9.04 -13.93 12.75
C ALA A 31 8.14 -14.98 13.41
N SER A 32 8.25 -15.11 14.73
CA SER A 32 7.36 -15.91 15.58
C SER A 32 6.19 -15.08 16.09
N LEU A 33 5.12 -15.74 16.54
CA LEU A 33 3.93 -15.04 17.05
C LEU A 33 4.24 -14.13 18.26
N ALA A 34 5.06 -14.62 19.20
CA ALA A 34 5.43 -13.84 20.38
C ALA A 34 6.19 -12.56 20.02
N GLU A 35 7.05 -12.59 18.99
CA GLU A 35 7.76 -11.40 18.49
C GLU A 35 6.80 -10.40 17.84
N LEU A 36 5.74 -10.88 17.18
CA LEU A 36 4.71 -10.01 16.59
C LEU A 36 3.85 -9.37 17.67
N GLU A 37 3.40 -10.14 18.67
CA GLU A 37 2.59 -9.64 19.78
C GLU A 37 3.34 -8.56 20.59
N ASP A 38 4.64 -8.77 20.85
CA ASP A 38 5.48 -7.77 21.52
C ASP A 38 5.64 -6.50 20.67
N ALA A 39 5.92 -6.66 19.37
CA ALA A 39 6.05 -5.53 18.45
C ALA A 39 4.74 -4.73 18.30
N GLU A 40 3.59 -5.39 18.32
CA GLU A 40 2.26 -4.78 18.23
C GLU A 40 1.76 -4.21 19.56
N SER A 41 2.34 -4.61 20.70
CA SER A 41 1.88 -4.20 22.04
C SER A 41 1.87 -2.69 22.28
N GLY A 42 2.74 -1.96 21.57
CA GLY A 42 2.83 -0.50 21.63
C GLY A 42 1.92 0.23 20.63
N LEU A 43 1.21 -0.47 19.75
CA LEU A 43 0.32 0.10 18.75
C LEU A 43 -1.14 -0.04 19.17
N ASP A 44 -1.90 1.04 19.08
CA ASP A 44 -3.35 0.98 19.15
C ASP A 44 -3.92 0.62 17.76
N VAL A 45 -3.81 -0.67 17.42
CA VAL A 45 -4.22 -1.18 16.10
C VAL A 45 -5.70 -0.91 15.83
N ASN A 46 -6.56 -0.97 16.86
CA ASN A 46 -7.98 -0.73 16.69
C ASN A 46 -8.25 0.71 16.24
N VAL A 47 -7.67 1.70 16.94
CA VAL A 47 -7.83 3.11 16.57
C VAL A 47 -7.25 3.40 15.18
N LEU A 48 -6.08 2.82 14.85
CA LEU A 48 -5.47 3.00 13.52
C LEU A 48 -6.34 2.44 12.40
N VAL A 49 -6.96 1.27 12.62
CA VAL A 49 -7.87 0.66 11.64
C VAL A 49 -9.14 1.48 11.49
N GLU A 50 -9.73 1.94 12.59
CA GLU A 50 -10.93 2.80 12.53
C GLU A 50 -10.64 4.11 11.80
N ASP A 51 -9.51 4.77 12.08
CA ASP A 51 -9.11 5.99 11.39
C ASP A 51 -8.89 5.77 9.89
N ALA A 52 -8.21 4.67 9.51
CA ALA A 52 -8.00 4.32 8.11
C ALA A 52 -9.32 4.08 7.35
N LEU A 53 -10.30 3.44 8.01
CA LEU A 53 -11.63 3.21 7.43
C LEU A 53 -12.44 4.49 7.31
N ASN A 54 -12.37 5.37 8.31
CA ASN A 54 -13.09 6.65 8.30
C ASN A 54 -12.61 7.59 7.20
N ASN A 55 -11.31 7.54 6.86
CA ASN A 55 -10.68 8.39 5.84
C ASN A 55 -10.58 7.71 4.46
N LEU A 56 -11.26 6.59 4.22
CA LEU A 56 -11.17 5.86 2.95
C LEU A 56 -11.89 6.59 1.81
N GLU A 57 -11.21 6.73 0.68
CA GLU A 57 -11.80 7.24 -0.57
C GLU A 57 -12.15 6.11 -1.56
N LYS A 58 -13.33 6.20 -2.18
CA LYS A 58 -13.79 5.25 -3.21
C LYS A 58 -13.94 5.92 -4.56
N VAL A 59 -13.23 5.38 -5.56
CA VAL A 59 -13.28 5.86 -6.95
C VAL A 59 -13.76 4.73 -7.87
N VAL A 60 -14.72 5.04 -8.74
CA VAL A 60 -15.19 4.11 -9.80
C VAL A 60 -14.55 4.52 -11.11
N VAL A 61 -13.76 3.63 -11.70
CA VAL A 61 -13.07 3.86 -12.98
C VAL A 61 -13.86 3.18 -14.10
N ASN A 62 -14.31 3.97 -15.08
CA ASN A 62 -14.97 3.51 -16.30
C ASN A 62 -14.01 3.65 -17.50
N GLU A 63 -14.23 2.84 -18.54
CA GLU A 63 -13.31 2.68 -19.70
C GLU A 63 -13.05 3.95 -20.52
N LYS A 64 -13.80 5.04 -20.29
CA LYS A 64 -13.74 6.29 -21.06
C LYS A 64 -12.90 7.40 -20.45
N ASN A 65 -12.07 7.14 -19.43
CA ASN A 65 -11.22 8.18 -18.84
C ASN A 65 -9.74 7.94 -19.15
N THR A 66 -9.40 7.97 -20.44
CA THR A 66 -8.02 8.04 -20.94
C THR A 66 -7.69 9.47 -21.35
N ALA A 67 -7.58 10.39 -20.38
CA ALA A 67 -6.74 11.58 -20.51
C ALA A 67 -6.64 12.34 -19.19
N HIS A 68 -5.41 12.49 -18.73
CA HIS A 68 -4.92 13.59 -17.88
C HIS A 68 -5.34 13.69 -16.41
N SER A 69 -4.33 13.47 -15.55
CA SER A 69 -4.08 14.18 -14.30
C SER A 69 -5.28 14.40 -13.38
N THR A 70 -5.80 13.35 -12.77
CA THR A 70 -6.49 13.52 -11.49
C THR A 70 -5.42 13.64 -10.43
N GLN A 71 -5.12 14.88 -10.07
CA GLN A 71 -4.40 15.21 -8.85
C GLN A 71 -5.14 14.52 -7.70
N PHE A 72 -4.51 13.46 -7.16
CA PHE A 72 -4.95 12.82 -5.92
C PHE A 72 -5.12 13.94 -4.89
N PRO A 73 -6.28 14.08 -4.23
CA PRO A 73 -6.49 15.14 -3.26
C PRO A 73 -5.40 15.02 -2.20
N ARG A 74 -4.81 16.17 -1.85
CA ARG A 74 -3.87 16.25 -0.73
C ARG A 74 -4.58 15.98 0.57
#